data_AF-A0A2M8PJB1-F1
#
_entry.id   AF-A0A2M8PJB1-F1
#
_cell.length_a   1.000
_cell.length_b   1.000
_cell.length_c   1.000
_cell.angle_alpha   90.00
_cell.angle_beta   90.00
_cell.angle_gamma   90.00
#
_symmetry.space_group_name_H-M   'P 1'
#
loop_
_entity.id
_entity.type
_entity.pdbx_description
1 polymer ?
#
loop_
_entity_poly.entity_id
_entity_poly.type
_entity_poly.pdbx_seq_one_letter_code
_entity_poly.pdbx_strand_id
1 'polypeptide(L)'
;KRCYMAVSIVIFLVLYNWIRRMMMLVDFTKPVRKSELLHRVICKDSLVTLPPHASIFEATQLMADKDCGAVGIVDRGRFIGLLTERDIISDVIAKGRNPKKVKVSTVM
;
A
#
# COMPACT_ATOMS: atom_id res chain seq x y z
N LYS A 1 5.87 -33.36 -21.25
CA LYS A 1 6.24 -32.47 -20.12
C LYS A 1 6.75 -31.08 -20.58
N ARG A 2 6.25 -30.52 -21.69
CA ARG A 2 6.76 -29.26 -22.30
C ARG A 2 5.75 -28.10 -22.31
N CYS A 3 4.50 -28.34 -21.91
CA CYS A 3 3.40 -27.35 -21.95
C CYS A 3 3.26 -26.49 -20.68
N TYR A 4 3.86 -26.87 -19.54
CA TYR A 4 3.71 -26.14 -18.27
C TYR A 4 4.52 -24.83 -18.20
N MET A 5 5.57 -24.69 -19.01
CA MET A 5 6.48 -23.54 -18.90
C MET A 5 5.95 -22.28 -19.61
N ALA A 6 5.13 -22.45 -20.66
CA ALA A 6 4.58 -21.35 -21.43
C ALA A 6 3.43 -20.61 -20.70
N VAL A 7 2.66 -21.32 -19.87
CA VAL A 7 1.50 -20.76 -19.17
C VAL A 7 1.91 -19.80 -18.05
N SER A 8 3.02 -20.07 -17.34
CA SER A 8 3.52 -19.18 -16.28
C SER A 8 3.99 -17.82 -16.80
N ILE A 9 4.60 -17.77 -17.99
CA ILE A 9 5.19 -16.52 -18.52
C ILE A 9 4.08 -15.53 -18.93
N VAL A 10 2.97 -16.03 -19.47
CA VAL A 10 1.83 -15.19 -19.87
C VAL A 10 1.15 -14.60 -18.64
N ILE A 11 0.96 -15.40 -17.58
CA ILE A 11 0.40 -14.90 -16.30
C ILE A 11 1.31 -13.84 -15.69
N PHE A 12 2.63 -14.07 -15.71
CA PHE A 12 3.61 -13.11 -15.19
C PHE A 12 3.58 -11.80 -15.99
N LEU A 13 3.54 -11.86 -17.33
CA LEU A 13 3.48 -10.66 -18.19
C LEU A 13 2.16 -9.90 -18.08
N VAL A 14 1.04 -10.59 -17.87
CA VAL A 14 -0.27 -9.94 -17.63
C VAL A 14 -0.27 -9.25 -16.27
N LEU A 15 0.25 -9.91 -15.22
CA LEU A 15 0.39 -9.32 -13.90
C LEU A 15 1.36 -8.13 -13.91
N TYR A 16 2.48 -8.24 -14.62
CA TYR A 16 3.50 -7.19 -14.71
C TYR A 16 3.00 -5.99 -15.51
N ASN A 17 2.27 -6.21 -16.62
CA ASN A 17 1.64 -5.13 -17.36
C ASN A 17 0.47 -4.49 -16.61
N TRP A 18 -0.28 -5.27 -15.83
CA TRP A 18 -1.36 -4.76 -14.96
C TRP A 18 -0.79 -3.87 -13.83
N ILE A 19 0.27 -4.31 -13.14
CA ILE A 19 1.01 -3.52 -12.13
C ILE A 19 1.61 -2.25 -12.75
N ARG A 20 2.22 -2.35 -13.94
CA ARG A 20 2.84 -1.20 -14.61
C ARG A 20 1.81 -0.16 -15.08
N ARG A 21 0.60 -0.60 -15.42
CA ARG A 21 -0.49 0.28 -15.87
C ARG A 21 -1.20 0.96 -14.68
N MET A 22 -1.22 0.31 -13.52
CA MET A 22 -1.70 0.88 -12.25
C MET A 22 -0.75 1.98 -11.73
N MET A 23 0.56 1.86 -11.98
CA MET A 23 1.59 2.74 -11.44
C MET A 23 1.69 4.14 -12.11
N MET A 24 0.95 4.43 -13.19
CA MET A 24 1.06 5.71 -13.92
C MET A 24 0.10 6.83 -13.48
N LEU A 25 -0.67 6.68 -12.39
CA LEU A 25 -1.65 7.69 -11.95
C LEU A 25 -1.36 8.38 -10.60
N VAL A 26 -0.22 8.10 -9.95
CA VAL A 26 0.00 8.55 -8.56
C VAL A 26 1.11 9.62 -8.51
N ASP A 27 0.74 10.86 -8.84
CA ASP A 27 1.58 12.05 -8.66
C ASP A 27 1.69 12.41 -7.16
N PHE A 28 2.79 12.03 -6.50
CA PHE A 28 2.98 12.19 -5.05
C PHE A 28 4.19 13.02 -4.59
N THR A 29 4.75 13.89 -5.43
CA THR A 29 5.89 14.73 -5.04
C THR A 29 5.49 16.13 -4.56
N LYS A 30 4.81 16.27 -3.41
CA LYS A 30 4.77 17.55 -2.65
C LYS A 30 4.75 17.32 -1.13
N PRO A 31 5.53 18.07 -0.34
CA PRO A 31 5.57 17.94 1.12
C PRO A 31 4.31 18.56 1.76
N VAL A 32 3.58 17.81 2.60
CA VAL A 32 2.27 18.22 3.12
C VAL A 32 2.34 18.61 4.59
N ARG A 33 1.72 19.74 4.94
CA ARG A 33 1.76 20.43 6.24
C ARG A 33 0.59 19.95 7.13
N LYS A 34 0.83 19.92 8.46
CA LYS A 34 0.07 19.22 9.53
C LYS A 34 -1.45 19.46 9.61
N SER A 35 -1.98 20.58 9.12
CA SER A 35 -3.39 20.97 9.35
C SER A 35 -4.35 20.59 8.22
N GLU A 36 -3.85 20.10 7.09
CA GLU A 36 -4.65 19.87 5.87
C GLU A 36 -4.84 18.37 5.55
N LEU A 37 -4.30 17.48 6.39
CA LEU A 37 -4.28 16.02 6.18
C LEU A 37 -5.67 15.38 6.15
N LEU A 38 -6.69 16.00 6.73
CA LEU A 38 -8.02 15.38 6.85
C LEU A 38 -8.86 15.44 5.57
N HIS A 39 -8.59 16.37 4.66
CA HIS A 39 -9.46 16.61 3.50
C HIS A 39 -8.89 16.10 2.17
N ARG A 40 -7.63 15.65 2.16
CA ARG A 40 -6.90 15.33 0.92
C ARG A 40 -6.08 14.05 0.94
N VAL A 41 -5.98 13.35 2.07
CA VAL A 41 -5.17 12.13 2.13
C VAL A 41 -6.00 10.93 1.71
N ILE A 42 -6.16 10.87 0.38
CA ILE A 42 -6.21 9.68 -0.48
C ILE A 42 -7.33 8.72 -0.15
N CYS A 43 -8.53 9.13 -0.50
CA CYS A 43 -9.62 8.30 -0.99
C CYS A 43 -10.61 9.28 -1.60
N LYS A 44 -11.25 8.90 -2.70
CA LYS A 44 -12.18 9.78 -3.41
C LYS A 44 -13.32 10.29 -2.51
N ASP A 45 -13.72 9.50 -1.50
CA ASP A 45 -14.90 9.80 -0.67
C ASP A 45 -14.82 9.41 0.83
N SER A 46 -13.73 8.80 1.35
CA SER A 46 -13.70 8.37 2.77
C SER A 46 -12.30 8.16 3.37
N LEU A 47 -12.03 8.70 4.56
CA LEU A 47 -10.78 8.44 5.29
C LEU A 47 -10.66 6.94 5.63
N VAL A 48 -9.63 6.28 5.08
CA VAL A 48 -9.34 4.86 5.35
C VAL A 48 -8.32 4.78 6.47
N THR A 49 -8.66 4.06 7.54
CA THR A 49 -7.78 3.91 8.71
C THR A 49 -7.59 2.46 9.14
N LEU A 50 -6.42 2.18 9.72
CA LEU A 50 -6.07 0.88 10.31
C LEU A 50 -5.40 1.04 11.67
N PRO A 51 -5.50 0.03 12.54
CA PRO A 51 -4.77 0.02 13.79
C PRO A 51 -3.29 -0.33 13.60
N PRO A 52 -2.39 0.09 14.51
CA PRO A 52 -0.93 -0.13 14.39
C PRO A 52 -0.53 -1.61 14.36
N HIS A 53 -1.37 -2.48 14.94
CA HIS A 53 -1.09 -3.91 15.02
C HIS A 53 -1.50 -4.70 13.78
N ALA A 54 -2.19 -4.05 12.83
CA ALA A 54 -2.52 -4.65 11.54
C ALA A 54 -1.25 -5.06 10.80
N SER A 55 -1.37 -6.08 9.96
CA SER A 55 -0.28 -6.50 9.08
C SER A 55 -0.13 -5.55 7.90
N ILE A 56 1.06 -5.51 7.32
CA ILE A 56 1.30 -4.78 6.07
C ILE A 56 0.42 -5.36 4.96
N PHE A 57 0.21 -6.68 4.94
CA PHE A 57 -0.68 -7.33 3.98
C PHE A 57 -2.12 -6.79 4.04
N GLU A 58 -2.70 -6.66 5.23
CA GLU A 58 -4.03 -6.06 5.40
C GLU A 58 -4.06 -4.61 4.95
N ALA A 59 -2.99 -3.85 5.21
CA ALA A 59 -2.88 -2.47 4.76
C ALA A 59 -2.83 -2.36 3.23
N THR A 60 -2.03 -3.20 2.57
CA THR A 60 -1.97 -3.24 1.10
C THR A 60 -3.27 -3.72 0.47
N GLN A 61 -3.96 -4.68 1.10
CA GLN A 61 -5.26 -5.15 0.63
C GLN A 61 -6.30 -4.04 0.72
N LEU A 62 -6.34 -3.31 1.85
CA LEU A 62 -7.25 -2.19 2.04
C LEU A 62 -6.96 -1.05 1.05
N MET A 63 -5.68 -0.77 0.78
CA MET A 63 -5.24 0.18 -0.24
C MET A 63 -5.77 -0.19 -1.63
N ALA A 64 -5.65 -1.47 -2.01
CA ALA A 64 -6.16 -1.95 -3.29
C ALA A 64 -7.69 -1.93 -3.37
N ASP A 65 -8.39 -2.36 -2.31
CA ASP A 65 -9.85 -2.42 -2.26
C ASP A 65 -10.50 -1.03 -2.31
N LYS A 66 -9.80 -0.01 -1.79
CA LYS A 66 -10.27 1.37 -1.71
C LYS A 66 -9.68 2.31 -2.75
N ASP A 67 -8.86 1.77 -3.66
CA ASP A 67 -8.13 2.53 -4.68
C ASP A 67 -7.38 3.73 -4.06
N CYS A 68 -6.63 3.46 -2.98
CA CYS A 68 -5.87 4.47 -2.25
C CYS A 68 -4.40 4.11 -2.03
N GLY A 69 -3.52 5.09 -2.28
CA GLY A 69 -2.07 4.96 -2.09
C GLY A 69 -1.58 5.23 -0.66
N ALA A 70 -2.46 5.56 0.29
CA ALA A 70 -2.09 5.66 1.70
C ALA A 70 -3.25 5.35 2.65
N VAL A 71 -2.90 4.92 3.86
CA VAL A 71 -3.84 4.60 4.94
C VAL A 71 -3.39 5.31 6.21
N GLY A 72 -4.34 5.96 6.88
CA GLY A 72 -4.10 6.59 8.18
C GLY A 72 -4.04 5.56 9.29
N ILE A 73 -3.08 5.67 10.20
CA ILE A 73 -2.97 4.75 11.33
C ILE A 73 -3.53 5.43 12.57
N VAL A 74 -4.49 4.75 13.20
CA VAL A 74 -5.19 5.24 14.39
C VAL A 74 -5.05 4.22 15.51
N ASP A 75 -4.62 4.66 16.68
CA ASP A 75 -4.59 3.86 17.91
C ASP A 75 -5.42 4.52 18.99
N ARG A 76 -6.40 3.79 19.55
CA ARG A 76 -7.31 4.27 20.61
C ARG A 76 -7.93 5.64 20.31
N GLY A 77 -8.37 5.86 19.07
CA GLY A 77 -8.98 7.11 18.63
C GLY A 77 -7.99 8.27 18.37
N ARG A 78 -6.68 8.02 18.46
CA ARG A 78 -5.65 9.01 18.12
C ARG A 78 -4.96 8.64 16.83
N PHE A 79 -4.85 9.59 15.91
CA PHE A 79 -4.04 9.45 14.71
C PHE A 79 -2.55 9.42 15.10
N ILE A 80 -1.87 8.33 14.77
CA ILE A 80 -0.48 8.10 15.15
C ILE A 80 0.49 8.14 13.97
N GLY A 81 0.01 7.97 12.73
CA GLY A 81 0.89 7.98 11.57
C GLY A 81 0.16 7.80 10.24
N LEU A 82 0.92 7.92 9.16
CA LEU A 82 0.46 7.66 7.79
C LEU A 82 1.32 6.55 7.20
N LEU A 83 0.69 5.54 6.62
CA LEU A 83 1.38 4.50 5.87
C LEU A 83 1.11 4.69 4.38
N THR A 84 2.16 4.80 3.57
CA THR A 84 2.05 4.93 2.11
C THR A 84 2.59 3.69 1.39
N GLU A 85 2.22 3.52 0.12
CA GLU A 85 2.78 2.47 -0.75
C GLU A 85 4.31 2.53 -0.80
N ARG A 86 4.89 3.73 -0.79
CA ARG A 86 6.34 3.92 -0.83
C ARG A 86 7.01 3.27 0.38
N ASP A 87 6.44 3.46 1.57
CA ASP A 87 6.98 2.90 2.82
C ASP A 87 6.93 1.36 2.79
N ILE A 88 5.84 0.80 2.26
CA ILE A 88 5.70 -0.65 2.07
C ILE A 88 6.78 -1.16 1.11
N ILE A 89 6.98 -0.49 -0.01
CA ILE A 89 7.98 -0.87 -1.00
C ILE A 89 9.39 -0.78 -0.40
N SER A 90 9.75 0.33 0.27
CA SER A 90 11.10 0.55 0.79
C SER A 90 11.46 -0.32 2.00
N ASP A 91 10.52 -0.52 2.93
CA ASP A 91 10.82 -1.17 4.21
C ASP A 91 10.39 -2.62 4.31
N VAL A 92 9.49 -3.07 3.44
CA VAL A 92 9.00 -4.45 3.44
C VAL A 92 9.48 -5.19 2.22
N ILE A 93 9.14 -4.70 1.03
CA ILE A 93 9.43 -5.40 -0.23
C ILE A 93 10.94 -5.37 -0.53
N ALA A 94 11.56 -4.18 -0.53
CA ALA A 94 12.98 -4.04 -0.82
C ALA A 94 13.88 -4.75 0.21
N LYS A 95 13.41 -4.90 1.46
CA LYS A 95 14.10 -5.63 2.52
C LYS A 95 13.75 -7.13 2.57
N GLY A 96 12.92 -7.63 1.65
CA GLY A 96 12.53 -9.04 1.58
C GLY A 96 11.75 -9.53 2.81
N ARG A 97 11.10 -8.63 3.55
CA ARG A 97 10.32 -8.99 4.74
C ARG A 97 8.97 -9.58 4.33
N ASN A 98 8.44 -10.50 5.13
CA ASN A 98 7.13 -11.10 4.87
C ASN A 98 5.99 -10.13 5.27
N PRO A 99 5.16 -9.64 4.31
CA PRO A 99 4.11 -8.65 4.60
C PRO A 99 3.03 -9.14 5.56
N LYS A 100 2.82 -10.46 5.66
CA LYS A 100 1.84 -11.07 6.57
C LYS A 100 2.32 -11.11 8.02
N LYS A 101 3.63 -10.98 8.27
CA LYS A 101 4.22 -11.02 9.61
C LYS A 101 4.63 -9.64 10.12
N VAL A 102 4.98 -8.72 9.21
CA VAL A 102 5.34 -7.35 9.58
C VAL A 102 4.08 -6.57 9.93
N LYS A 103 4.11 -5.90 11.08
CA LYS A 103 3.06 -5.00 11.51
C LYS A 103 3.28 -3.61 10.95
N VAL A 104 2.21 -2.85 10.77
CA VAL A 104 2.32 -1.46 10.32
C VAL A 104 3.22 -0.66 11.26
N SER A 105 3.11 -0.87 12.58
CA SER A 105 3.91 -0.15 13.60
C SER A 105 5.41 -0.35 13.53
N THR A 106 5.89 -1.26 12.67
CA THR A 106 7.32 -1.52 12.46
C THR A 106 7.88 -0.80 11.23
N VAL A 107 7.01 -0.28 10.38
CA VAL A 107 7.35 0.41 9.13
C VAL A 107 7.22 1.93 9.29
N MET A 108 6.26 2.39 10.08
CA MET A 108 6.06 3.81 10.42
C MET A 108 6.87 4.25 11.64
#